data_AF-A0A976E9S9-F1
#
_entry.id   AF-A0A976E9S9-F1
#
_cell.length_a   1.000
_cell.length_b   1.000
_cell.length_c   1.000
_cell.angle_alpha   90.00
_cell.angle_beta   90.00
_cell.angle_gamma   90.00
#
_symmetry.space_group_name_H-M   'P 1'
#
loop_
_entity.id
_entity.type
_entity.pdbx_description
1 polymer ?
#
loop_
_entity_poly.entity_id
_entity_poly.type
_entity_poly.pdbx_seq_one_letter_code
_entity_poly.pdbx_strand_id
1 'polypeptide(L)'
;MRLPQDDQFSYNRYLDYLHYKASEILSLKSEEEDRVRLDERNIRNITIATKSILKRFDNQTISDLTDMTVEQIEEIRANLTKK
;
A
#
# COMPACT_ATOMS: atom_id res chain seq x y z
N MET A 1 29.69 -29.27 -24.69
CA MET A 1 30.27 -28.19 -25.51
C MET A 1 30.28 -26.93 -24.67
N ARG A 2 31.46 -26.32 -24.45
CA ARG A 2 31.53 -24.93 -23.97
C ARG A 2 31.24 -24.01 -25.15
N LEU A 3 30.42 -22.98 -24.96
CA LEU A 3 30.24 -21.96 -25.99
C LEU A 3 31.59 -21.28 -26.30
N PRO A 4 31.82 -20.82 -27.55
CA PRO A 4 32.93 -19.95 -27.88
C PRO A 4 33.02 -18.76 -26.91
N GLN A 5 34.23 -18.28 -26.63
CA GLN A 5 34.48 -17.32 -25.55
C GLN A 5 33.70 -15.99 -25.71
N ASP A 6 33.47 -15.55 -26.96
CA ASP A 6 32.70 -14.34 -27.27
C ASP A 6 31.18 -14.51 -27.03
N ASP A 7 30.66 -15.72 -27.25
CA ASP A 7 29.25 -16.03 -26.98
C ASP A 7 28.98 -16.13 -25.48
N GLN A 8 29.98 -16.54 -24.68
CA GLN A 8 29.85 -16.57 -23.22
C GLN A 8 29.69 -15.17 -22.63
N PHE A 9 30.45 -14.20 -23.13
CA PHE A 9 30.33 -12.81 -22.67
C PHE A 9 28.96 -12.21 -23.03
N SER A 10 28.51 -12.44 -24.25
CA SER A 10 27.20 -12.00 -24.76
C SER A 10 26.05 -12.59 -23.93
N TYR A 11 26.14 -13.89 -23.64
CA TYR A 11 25.16 -14.61 -22.84
C TYR A 11 25.12 -14.12 -21.39
N ASN A 12 26.27 -13.94 -20.76
CA ASN A 12 26.35 -13.43 -19.39
C ASN A 12 25.77 -12.02 -19.28
N ARG A 13 26.06 -11.14 -20.26
CA ARG A 13 25.49 -9.79 -20.29
C ARG A 13 23.97 -9.80 -20.44
N TYR A 14 23.44 -10.72 -21.24
CA TYR A 14 21.99 -10.90 -21.37
C TYR A 14 21.36 -11.38 -20.06
N LEU A 15 22.01 -12.31 -19.35
CA LEU A 15 21.56 -12.76 -18.04
C LEU A 15 21.59 -11.63 -16.99
N ASP A 16 22.66 -10.85 -16.96
CA ASP A 16 22.77 -9.69 -16.05
C ASP A 16 21.65 -8.68 -16.32
N TYR A 17 21.37 -8.40 -17.60
CA TYR A 17 20.26 -7.54 -17.99
C TYR A 17 18.91 -8.12 -17.58
N LEU A 18 18.71 -9.44 -17.74
CA LEU A 18 17.48 -10.12 -17.34
C LEU A 18 17.28 -10.04 -15.82
N HIS A 19 18.32 -10.27 -15.04
CA HIS A 19 18.27 -10.17 -13.57
C HIS A 19 18.00 -8.74 -13.10
N TYR A 20 18.62 -7.75 -13.75
CA TYR A 20 18.37 -6.35 -13.49
C TYR A 20 16.88 -6.00 -13.75
N LYS A 21 16.34 -6.38 -14.91
CA LYS A 21 14.92 -6.17 -15.23
C LYS A 21 13.96 -6.91 -14.31
N ALA A 22 14.29 -8.14 -13.92
CA ALA A 22 13.51 -8.88 -12.93
C ALA A 22 13.49 -8.17 -11.57
N SER A 23 14.63 -7.58 -11.16
CA SER A 23 14.74 -6.82 -9.92
C SER A 23 13.92 -5.52 -9.97
N GLU A 24 13.95 -4.79 -11.09
CA GLU A 24 13.09 -3.61 -11.30
C GLU A 24 11.60 -3.97 -11.17
N ILE A 25 11.16 -5.03 -11.83
CA ILE A 25 9.76 -5.49 -11.77
C ILE A 25 9.38 -5.92 -10.35
N LEU A 26 10.28 -6.59 -9.63
CA LEU A 26 10.04 -7.00 -8.26
C LEU A 26 9.88 -5.80 -7.32
N SER A 27 10.71 -4.77 -7.49
CA SER A 27 10.61 -3.53 -6.72
C SER A 27 9.26 -2.83 -6.97
N LEU A 28 8.89 -2.66 -8.24
CA LEU A 28 7.62 -2.03 -8.61
C LEU A 28 6.42 -2.81 -8.04
N LYS A 29 6.47 -4.14 -8.09
CA LYS A 29 5.42 -4.99 -7.52
C LYS A 29 5.32 -4.80 -6.00
N SER A 30 6.44 -4.76 -5.29
CA SER A 30 6.45 -4.56 -3.84
C SER A 30 5.87 -3.19 -3.46
N GLU A 31 6.25 -2.13 -4.18
CA GLU A 31 5.73 -0.78 -3.95
C GLU A 31 4.21 -0.70 -4.14
N GLU A 32 3.68 -1.33 -5.20
CA GLU A 32 2.24 -1.35 -5.44
C GLU A 32 1.49 -2.22 -4.42
N GLU A 33 2.04 -3.37 -4.02
CA GLU A 33 1.45 -4.18 -2.95
C GLU A 33 1.36 -3.42 -1.62
N ASP A 34 2.39 -2.64 -1.28
CA ASP A 34 2.39 -1.84 -0.07
C ASP A 34 1.39 -0.68 -0.14
N ARG A 35 1.23 -0.05 -1.31
CA ARG A 35 0.16 0.96 -1.54
C ARG A 35 -1.23 0.37 -1.34
N VAL A 36 -1.51 -0.79 -1.97
CA VAL A 36 -2.81 -1.45 -1.86
C VAL A 36 -3.10 -1.81 -0.40
N ARG A 37 -2.13 -2.34 0.35
CA ARG A 37 -2.29 -2.63 1.78
C ARG A 37 -2.57 -1.40 2.63
N LEU A 38 -1.89 -0.28 2.34
CA LEU A 38 -2.14 1.00 3.00
C LEU A 38 -3.56 1.49 2.72
N ASP A 39 -3.99 1.43 1.46
CA ASP A 39 -5.34 1.82 1.05
C ASP A 39 -6.41 0.94 1.68
N GLU A 40 -6.21 -0.38 1.73
CA GLU A 40 -7.12 -1.32 2.41
C GLU A 40 -7.23 -1.01 3.91
N ARG A 41 -6.10 -0.74 4.57
CA ARG A 41 -6.08 -0.32 5.98
C ARG A 41 -6.85 0.99 6.17
N ASN A 42 -6.64 1.96 5.30
CA ASN A 42 -7.34 3.25 5.34
C ASN A 42 -8.85 3.09 5.15
N ILE A 43 -9.29 2.32 4.16
CA ILE A 43 -10.71 2.02 3.90
C ILE A 43 -11.35 1.32 5.11
N ARG A 44 -10.64 0.34 5.69
CA ARG A 44 -11.10 -0.36 6.88
C ARG A 44 -11.24 0.59 8.07
N ASN A 45 -10.25 1.45 8.30
CA ASN A 45 -10.27 2.45 9.37
C ASN A 45 -11.43 3.43 9.20
N ILE A 46 -11.67 3.93 7.99
CA ILE A 46 -12.85 4.78 7.68
C ILE A 46 -14.16 4.03 7.96
N THR A 47 -14.24 2.75 7.60
CA THR A 47 -15.43 1.92 7.84
C THR A 47 -15.68 1.70 9.34
N ILE A 48 -14.61 1.54 10.12
CA ILE A 48 -14.70 1.41 11.59
C ILE A 48 -15.10 2.76 12.19
N ALA A 49 -14.45 3.85 11.79
CA ALA A 49 -14.76 5.20 12.27
C ALA A 49 -16.22 5.58 12.00
N THR A 50 -16.72 5.36 10.78
CA THR A 50 -18.13 5.62 10.42
C THR A 50 -19.10 4.80 11.27
N LYS A 51 -18.85 3.50 11.46
CA LYS A 51 -19.67 2.64 12.33
C LYS A 51 -19.63 3.10 13.80
N SER A 52 -18.47 3.52 14.29
CA SER A 52 -18.29 4.00 15.66
C SER A 52 -18.98 5.36 15.89
N ILE A 53 -18.96 6.25 14.89
CA ILE A 53 -19.71 7.51 14.88
C ILE A 53 -21.21 7.23 14.98
N LEU A 54 -21.74 6.30 14.18
CA LEU A 54 -23.15 5.91 14.22
C LEU A 54 -23.55 5.35 15.60
N LYS A 55 -22.63 4.64 16.27
CA LYS A 55 -22.81 4.13 17.64
C LYS A 55 -22.60 5.18 18.73
N ARG A 56 -22.32 6.44 18.37
CA ARG A 56 -22.10 7.58 19.29
C ARG A 56 -20.91 7.43 20.24
N PHE A 57 -19.85 6.75 19.80
CA PHE A 57 -18.59 6.78 20.54
C PHE A 57 -17.95 8.19 20.50
N ASP A 58 -17.15 8.49 21.51
CA ASP A 58 -16.37 9.71 21.61
C ASP A 58 -15.19 9.69 20.62
N ASN A 59 -14.69 10.88 20.27
CA ASN A 59 -13.63 11.00 19.28
C ASN A 59 -12.29 10.41 19.75
N GLN A 60 -12.04 10.35 21.07
CA GLN A 60 -10.80 9.75 21.59
C GLN A 60 -10.82 8.24 21.43
N THR A 61 -11.92 7.58 21.82
CA THR A 61 -12.08 6.13 21.61
C THR A 61 -12.00 5.75 20.13
N ILE A 62 -12.51 6.58 19.22
CA ILE A 62 -12.39 6.33 17.78
C ILE A 62 -10.95 6.49 17.31
N SER A 63 -10.25 7.54 17.77
CA SER A 63 -8.82 7.78 17.49
C SER A 63 -7.97 6.58 17.91
N ASP A 64 -8.21 6.05 19.10
CA ASP A 64 -7.47 4.90 19.64
C ASP A 64 -7.73 3.60 18.85
N LEU A 65 -8.92 3.47 18.25
CA LEU A 65 -9.31 2.27 17.50
C LEU A 65 -8.84 2.28 16.04
N THR A 66 -8.69 3.45 15.43
CA THR A 66 -8.41 3.57 13.99
C THR A 66 -7.09 4.26 13.68
N ASP A 67 -6.33 4.68 14.69
CA ASP A 67 -5.11 5.50 14.56
C ASP A 67 -5.33 6.79 13.75
N MET A 68 -6.59 7.25 13.64
CA MET A 68 -6.96 8.44 12.87
C MET A 68 -6.91 9.66 13.77
N THR A 69 -6.51 10.81 13.22
CA THR A 69 -6.53 12.05 13.99
C THR A 69 -7.96 12.48 14.28
N VAL A 70 -8.14 13.23 15.37
CA VAL A 70 -9.45 13.78 15.75
C VAL A 70 -10.04 14.63 14.63
N GLU A 71 -9.21 15.40 13.91
CA GLU A 71 -9.61 16.22 12.76
C GLU A 71 -10.24 15.36 11.64
N GLN A 72 -9.60 14.25 11.28
CA GLN A 72 -10.12 13.33 10.25
C GLN A 72 -11.46 12.72 10.67
N ILE A 73 -11.62 12.41 11.96
CA ILE A 73 -12.89 11.88 12.50
C ILE A 73 -13.99 12.94 12.41
N GLU A 74 -13.67 14.20 12.69
CA GLU A 74 -14.62 15.31 12.56
C GLU A 74 -15.01 15.59 11.10
N GLU A 75 -14.07 15.50 10.15
CA GLU A 75 -14.39 15.57 8.72
C GLU A 75 -15.34 14.46 8.29
N ILE A 76 -15.12 13.23 8.76
CA ILE A 76 -16.04 12.11 8.50
C ILE A 76 -17.42 12.39 9.08
N ARG A 77 -17.51 12.94 10.30
CA ARG A 77 -18.78 13.34 10.91
C ARG A 77 -19.48 14.43 10.07
N ALA A 78 -18.75 15.45 9.64
CA ALA A 78 -19.30 16.55 8.83
C ALA A 78 -19.80 16.08 7.46
N ASN A 79 -19.12 15.10 6.84
CA ASN A 79 -19.56 14.50 5.59
C ASN A 79 -20.80 13.61 5.77
N LEU A 80 -20.95 12.94 6.91
CA LEU A 80 -22.14 12.15 7.23
C LEU A 80 -23.38 13.01 7.49
N THR A 81 -23.22 14.21 8.06
CA THR A 81 -24.36 15.12 8.33
C THR A 81 -24.78 15.95 7.12
N LYS A 82 -23.91 16.14 6.13
CA LYS A 82 -24.22 16.82 4.85
C LYS A 82 -24.99 15.93 3.87
N LYS A 83 -25.17 14.65 4.17
CA LYS A 83 -25.85 13.68 3.32
C LYS A 83 -27.29 13.48 3.78
#